data_AF-A0A432J7U3-F1
#
_entry.id   AF-A0A432J7U3-F1
#
_cell.length_a   1.000
_cell.length_b   1.000
_cell.length_c   1.000
_cell.angle_alpha   90.00
_cell.angle_beta   90.00
_cell.angle_gamma   90.00
#
_symmetry.space_group_name_H-M   'P 1'
#
loop_
_entity.id
_entity.type
_entity.pdbx_description
1 polymer ?
#
loop_
_entity_poly.entity_id
_entity_poly.type
_entity_poly.pdbx_seq_one_letter_code
_entity_poly.pdbx_strand_id
1 'polypeptide(L)'
;MDHLQTGKLWDENAEAWTAMARAGYDVYRDCLNTPAFLSILPEIGRLAGLDIGCGEGHNTRLLARRGAAMTGLDIAGRFLQNALLFACTCERIEINTRCATFHGGNMLISSLSRALSYDERTIGRT
;
A
#
# COMPACT_ATOMS: atom_id res chain seq x y z
N MET A 1 24.28 -3.56 2.11
CA MET A 1 22.90 -4.05 2.18
C MET A 1 22.44 -4.28 0.76
N ASP A 2 22.04 -5.49 0.41
CA ASP A 2 21.47 -5.80 -0.91
C ASP A 2 19.95 -5.65 -0.90
N HIS A 3 19.31 -5.82 -2.05
CA HIS A 3 17.86 -5.66 -2.21
C HIS A 3 17.04 -6.70 -1.43
N LEU A 4 17.59 -7.91 -1.21
CA LEU A 4 16.93 -8.95 -0.42
C LEU A 4 16.89 -8.57 1.05
N GLN A 5 18.03 -8.11 1.58
CA GLN A 5 18.15 -7.65 2.95
C GLN A 5 17.27 -6.42 3.19
N THR A 6 17.26 -5.45 2.28
CA THR A 6 16.37 -4.27 2.35
C THR A 6 14.90 -4.68 2.37
N GLY A 7 14.49 -5.60 1.48
CA GLY A 7 13.11 -6.08 1.42
C GLY A 7 12.67 -6.74 2.73
N LYS A 8 13.53 -7.59 3.30
CA LYS A 8 13.27 -8.23 4.60
C LYS A 8 13.10 -7.20 5.72
N LEU A 9 13.99 -6.20 5.81
CA LEU A 9 13.92 -5.17 6.84
C LEU A 9 12.64 -4.34 6.75
N TRP A 10 12.20 -4.00 5.53
CA TRP A 10 10.93 -3.30 5.33
C TRP A 10 9.72 -4.17 5.67
N ASP A 11 9.74 -5.46 5.31
CA ASP A 11 8.67 -6.39 5.67
C ASP A 11 8.55 -6.53 7.19
N GLU A 12 9.67 -6.74 7.90
CA GLU A 12 9.70 -6.85 9.37
C GLU A 12 9.23 -5.57 10.07
N ASN A 13 9.50 -4.39 9.49
CA ASN A 13 9.09 -3.10 10.05
C ASN A 13 7.67 -2.66 9.66
N ALA A 14 7.00 -3.40 8.76
CA ALA A 14 5.78 -2.94 8.11
C ALA A 14 4.65 -2.61 9.10
N GLU A 15 4.47 -3.38 10.16
CA GLU A 15 3.42 -3.15 11.16
C GLU A 15 3.65 -1.85 11.95
N ALA A 16 4.85 -1.68 12.50
CA ALA A 16 5.21 -0.48 13.26
C ALA A 16 5.13 0.78 12.39
N TRP A 17 5.68 0.70 11.16
CA TRP A 17 5.60 1.81 10.21
C TRP A 17 4.16 2.15 9.85
N THR A 18 3.33 1.15 9.53
CA THR A 18 1.92 1.36 9.18
C THR A 18 1.18 2.06 10.32
N ALA A 19 1.38 1.61 11.56
CA ALA A 19 0.73 2.21 12.72
C ALA A 19 1.14 3.69 12.90
N MET A 20 2.44 3.98 12.85
CA MET A 20 2.94 5.35 13.00
C MET A 20 2.51 6.26 11.85
N ALA A 21 2.62 5.80 10.60
CA ALA A 21 2.23 6.57 9.42
C ALA A 21 0.73 6.91 9.45
N ARG A 22 -0.13 5.94 9.82
CA ARG A 22 -1.58 6.20 9.94
C ARG A 22 -1.94 7.09 11.12
N ALA A 23 -1.12 7.13 12.17
CA ALA A 23 -1.27 8.05 13.28
C ALA A 23 -0.71 9.47 12.99
N GLY A 24 -0.23 9.74 11.78
CA GLY A 24 0.24 11.06 11.35
C GLY A 24 1.68 11.39 11.74
N TYR A 25 2.48 10.39 12.11
CA TYR A 25 3.89 10.60 12.46
C TYR A 25 4.81 10.75 11.24
N ASP A 26 4.34 10.44 10.04
CA ASP A 26 5.07 10.72 8.79
C ASP A 26 4.78 12.15 8.31
N VAL A 27 5.22 13.13 9.12
CA VAL A 27 4.90 14.55 8.96
C VAL A 27 5.35 15.12 7.62
N TYR A 28 6.47 14.63 7.07
CA TYR A 28 6.94 15.07 5.76
C TYR A 28 6.06 14.55 4.64
N ARG A 29 5.61 13.29 4.71
CA ARG A 29 4.65 12.76 3.74
C ARG A 29 3.32 13.49 3.84
N ASP A 30 2.79 13.65 5.06
CA ASP A 30 1.47 14.22 5.30
C ASP A 30 1.38 15.72 5.00
N CYS A 31 2.38 16.50 5.40
CA CYS A 31 2.32 17.97 5.29
C CYS A 31 3.03 18.54 4.07
N LEU A 32 3.94 17.80 3.43
CA LEU A 32 4.75 18.32 2.32
C LEU A 32 4.65 17.46 1.06
N ASN A 33 5.12 16.21 1.11
CA ASN A 33 5.34 15.41 -0.09
C ASN A 33 4.03 15.03 -0.79
N THR A 34 3.08 14.44 -0.06
CA THR A 34 1.80 14.02 -0.64
C THR A 34 0.99 15.22 -1.14
N PRO A 35 0.80 16.32 -0.37
CA PRO A 35 0.10 17.49 -0.88
C PRO A 35 0.75 18.09 -2.13
N ALA A 36 2.08 18.27 -2.13
CA ALA A 36 2.80 18.84 -3.26
C ALA A 36 2.69 17.95 -4.50
N PHE A 37 2.96 16.63 -4.35
CA PHE A 37 2.83 15.65 -5.43
C PHE A 37 1.42 15.68 -6.03
N LEU A 38 0.40 15.64 -5.18
CA LEU A 38 -0.99 15.66 -5.61
C LEU A 38 -1.42 16.98 -6.26
N SER A 39 -0.77 18.10 -5.95
CA SER A 39 -1.09 19.42 -6.54
C SER A 39 -0.60 19.59 -7.98
N ILE A 40 0.46 18.86 -8.36
CA ILE A 40 1.07 18.98 -9.69
C ILE A 40 0.58 17.92 -10.69
N LEU A 41 -0.18 16.93 -10.22
CA LEU A 41 -0.70 15.89 -11.09
C LEU A 41 -1.73 16.48 -12.07
N PRO A 42 -1.73 16.04 -13.33
CA PRO A 42 -2.81 16.35 -14.25
C PRO A 42 -4.11 15.65 -13.82
N GLU A 43 -5.18 15.80 -14.60
CA GLU A 43 -6.36 14.96 -14.40
C GLU A 43 -6.01 13.48 -14.64
N ILE A 44 -6.15 12.67 -13.59
CA ILE A 44 -5.80 11.24 -13.61
C ILE A 44 -7.02 10.32 -13.62
N GLY A 45 -8.23 10.88 -13.68
CA GLY A 45 -9.46 10.11 -13.73
C GLY A 45 -9.43 9.14 -14.90
N ARG A 46 -9.79 7.87 -14.65
CA ARG A 46 -9.82 6.76 -15.63
C ARG A 46 -8.47 6.36 -16.20
N LEU A 47 -7.35 6.94 -15.75
CA LEU A 47 -6.02 6.47 -16.11
C LEU A 47 -5.64 5.24 -15.29
N ALA A 48 -4.78 4.39 -15.85
CA ALA A 48 -4.15 3.30 -15.14
C ALA A 48 -2.82 3.77 -14.54
N GLY A 49 -2.63 3.55 -13.23
CA GLY A 49 -1.43 3.97 -12.50
C GLY A 49 -0.72 2.80 -11.82
N LEU A 50 0.61 2.89 -11.76
CA LEU A 50 1.48 1.98 -11.01
C LEU A 50 2.22 2.77 -9.92
N ASP A 51 2.05 2.35 -8.67
CA ASP A 51 2.71 2.92 -7.50
C ASP A 51 3.80 1.96 -7.00
N ILE A 52 5.08 2.30 -7.20
CA ILE A 52 6.23 1.44 -6.91
C ILE A 52 6.80 1.79 -5.54
N GLY A 53 6.91 0.81 -4.65
CA GLY A 53 7.20 1.06 -3.23
C GLY A 53 5.99 1.65 -2.53
N CYS A 54 4.79 1.14 -2.85
CA CYS A 54 3.52 1.68 -2.37
C CYS A 54 3.32 1.57 -0.86
N GLY A 55 4.12 0.76 -0.16
CA GLY A 55 4.06 0.54 1.27
C GLY A 55 2.65 0.11 1.71
N GLU A 56 2.14 0.74 2.76
CA GLU A 56 0.78 0.49 3.25
C GLU A 56 -0.32 1.04 2.32
N GLY A 57 0.03 1.68 1.20
CA GLY A 57 -0.90 2.08 0.14
C GLY A 57 -1.51 3.47 0.30
N HIS A 58 -0.94 4.37 1.11
CA HIS A 58 -1.49 5.70 1.34
C HIS A 58 -1.76 6.49 0.05
N ASN A 59 -0.71 6.74 -0.73
CA ASN A 59 -0.83 7.50 -1.97
C ASN A 59 -1.62 6.74 -3.03
N THR A 60 -1.45 5.41 -3.11
CA THR A 60 -2.26 4.55 -3.98
C THR A 60 -3.76 4.78 -3.77
N ARG A 61 -4.22 4.81 -2.52
CA ARG A 61 -5.63 5.07 -2.18
C ARG A 61 -6.05 6.50 -2.50
N LEU A 62 -5.20 7.50 -2.26
CA LEU A 62 -5.51 8.89 -2.61
C LEU A 62 -5.64 9.10 -4.13
N LEU A 63 -4.82 8.44 -4.93
CA LEU A 63 -4.93 8.45 -6.39
C LEU A 63 -6.18 7.71 -6.87
N ALA A 64 -6.50 6.57 -6.26
CA ALA A 64 -7.73 5.84 -6.55
C ALA A 64 -8.99 6.66 -6.24
N ARG A 65 -9.00 7.45 -5.14
CA ARG A 65 -10.09 8.41 -4.83
C ARG A 65 -10.28 9.47 -5.92
N ARG A 66 -9.24 9.80 -6.67
CA ARG A 66 -9.29 10.73 -7.81
C ARG A 66 -9.72 10.06 -9.11
N GLY A 67 -10.14 8.79 -9.04
CA GLY A 67 -10.71 8.04 -10.16
C GLY A 67 -9.69 7.29 -11.02
N ALA A 68 -8.41 7.24 -10.62
CA ALA A 68 -7.42 6.42 -11.30
C ALA A 68 -7.58 4.93 -10.94
N ALA A 69 -7.37 4.04 -11.91
CA ALA A 69 -7.27 2.60 -11.68
C ALA A 69 -5.85 2.26 -11.21
N MET A 70 -5.66 2.04 -9.92
CA MET A 70 -4.33 1.91 -9.32
C MET A 70 -3.90 0.46 -9.09
N THR A 71 -2.62 0.18 -9.37
CA THR A 71 -1.90 -1.00 -8.90
C THR A 71 -0.73 -0.55 -8.03
N GLY A 72 -0.69 -0.99 -6.77
CA GLY A 72 0.47 -0.87 -5.89
C GLY A 72 1.43 -2.05 -6.07
N LEU A 73 2.72 -1.78 -6.06
CA LEU A 73 3.79 -2.77 -6.04
C LEU A 73 4.70 -2.48 -4.85
N ASP A 74 4.97 -3.49 -4.03
CA ASP A 74 5.96 -3.40 -2.95
C ASP A 74 6.69 -4.73 -2.77
N ILE A 75 7.90 -4.69 -2.21
CA ILE A 75 8.70 -5.87 -1.87
C ILE A 75 8.27 -6.46 -0.52
N ALA A 76 7.72 -5.64 0.37
CA ALA A 76 7.24 -6.04 1.68
C ALA A 76 5.79 -6.53 1.59
N GLY A 77 5.61 -7.85 1.61
CA GLY A 77 4.29 -8.48 1.56
C GLY A 77 3.36 -8.05 2.70
N ARG A 78 3.89 -7.76 3.90
CA ARG A 78 3.08 -7.28 5.05
C ARG A 78 2.51 -5.88 4.83
N PHE A 79 3.24 -5.00 4.14
CA PHE A 79 2.72 -3.68 3.77
C PHE A 79 1.50 -3.81 2.84
N LEU A 80 1.59 -4.70 1.85
CA LEU A 80 0.50 -4.93 0.90
C LEU A 80 -0.73 -5.55 1.57
N GLN A 81 -0.54 -6.42 2.57
CA GLN A 81 -1.65 -6.92 3.38
C GLN A 81 -2.37 -5.77 4.09
N ASN A 82 -1.62 -4.87 4.75
CA ASN A 82 -2.18 -3.69 5.40
C ASN A 82 -2.91 -2.75 4.42
N ALA A 83 -2.40 -2.61 3.20
CA ALA A 83 -3.01 -1.82 2.14
C ALA A 83 -4.38 -2.38 1.73
N LEU A 84 -4.44 -3.68 1.41
CA LEU A 84 -5.67 -4.37 1.01
C LEU A 84 -6.70 -4.38 2.13
N LEU A 85 -6.28 -4.71 3.35
CA LEU A 85 -7.15 -4.76 4.53
C LEU A 85 -7.87 -3.44 4.72
N PHE A 86 -7.13 -2.34 4.77
CA PHE A 86 -7.68 -1.02 5.04
C PHE A 86 -8.57 -0.49 3.90
N ALA A 87 -8.17 -0.73 2.64
CA ALA A 87 -8.99 -0.38 1.49
C ALA A 87 -10.33 -1.12 1.50
N CYS A 88 -10.34 -2.41 1.85
CA CYS A 88 -11.55 -3.22 1.95
C CYS A 88 -12.46 -2.84 3.13
N THR A 89 -11.89 -2.60 4.32
CA THR A 89 -12.69 -2.50 5.56
C THR A 89 -13.07 -1.07 5.92
N CYS A 90 -12.22 -0.08 5.65
CA CYS A 90 -12.41 1.28 6.11
C CYS A 90 -12.87 2.22 5.00
N GLU A 91 -12.24 2.14 3.81
CA GLU A 91 -12.43 3.16 2.77
C GLU A 91 -13.38 2.72 1.64
N ARG A 92 -13.60 1.40 1.48
CA ARG A 92 -14.39 0.82 0.37
C ARG A 92 -13.93 1.30 -1.01
N ILE A 93 -12.61 1.39 -1.19
CA ILE A 93 -11.97 1.73 -2.46
C ILE A 93 -11.30 0.47 -3.00
N GLU A 94 -11.45 0.22 -4.30
CA GLU A 94 -10.75 -0.88 -4.95
C GLU A 94 -9.32 -0.45 -5.32
N ILE A 95 -8.33 -1.16 -4.78
CA ILE A 95 -6.93 -1.06 -5.20
C ILE A 95 -6.41 -2.45 -5.48
N ASN A 96 -5.54 -2.56 -6.49
CA ASN A 96 -4.81 -3.79 -6.75
C ASN A 96 -3.43 -3.71 -6.11
N THR A 97 -2.92 -4.81 -5.56
CA THR A 97 -1.56 -4.86 -5.02
C THR A 97 -0.82 -6.09 -5.50
N ARG A 98 0.47 -5.93 -5.78
CA ARG A 98 1.36 -7.01 -6.21
C ARG A 98 2.62 -7.00 -5.36
N CYS A 99 3.10 -8.19 -4.99
CA CYS A 99 4.36 -8.36 -4.27
C CYS A 99 5.49 -8.60 -5.27
N ALA A 100 6.59 -7.85 -5.12
CA ALA A 100 7.83 -8.08 -5.85
C ALA A 100 8.75 -8.97 -5.03
N THR A 101 9.28 -10.04 -5.61
CA THR A 101 10.29 -10.91 -4.98
C THR A 101 11.44 -11.15 -5.94
N PHE A 102 12.65 -11.41 -5.42
CA PHE A 102 13.84 -11.63 -6.25
C PHE A 102 14.35 -13.07 -6.10
N HIS A 103 14.56 -13.75 -7.23
CA HIS A 103 15.05 -15.12 -7.29
C HIS A 103 16.15 -15.22 -8.36
N GLY A 104 17.39 -15.53 -7.95
CA GLY A 104 18.51 -15.72 -8.89
C GLY A 104 18.77 -14.52 -9.81
N GLY A 105 18.58 -13.30 -9.32
CA GLY A 105 18.74 -12.06 -10.10
C GLY A 105 17.51 -11.62 -10.91
N ASN A 106 16.45 -12.44 -10.97
CA ASN A 106 15.20 -12.10 -11.64
C ASN A 106 14.15 -11.60 -10.65
N MET A 107 13.37 -10.59 -11.04
CA MET A 107 12.22 -10.12 -10.29
C MET A 107 10.96 -10.88 -10.70
N LEU A 108 10.27 -11.49 -9.74
CA LEU A 108 8.97 -12.12 -9.89
C LEU A 108 7.91 -11.24 -9.23
N ILE A 109 6.85 -10.93 -9.98
CA ILE A 109 5.72 -10.14 -9.51
C ILE A 109 4.52 -11.08 -9.35
N SER A 110 4.01 -11.21 -8.13
CA SER A 110 2.85 -12.04 -7.83
C SER A 110 1.68 -11.19 -7.32
N SER A 111 0.45 -11.58 -7.67
CA SER A 111 -0.74 -11.02 -7.02
C SER A 111 -0.86 -11.61 -5.62
N LEU A 112 -1.10 -10.76 -4.62
CA LEU A 112 -1.64 -11.24 -3.36
C LEU A 112 -3.13 -11.51 -3.57
N SER A 113 -3.49 -12.80 -3.68
CA SER A 113 -4.90 -13.19 -3.65
C SER A 113 -5.46 -12.83 -2.28
N ARG A 114 -6.67 -12.29 -2.27
CA ARG A 114 -7.43 -11.82 -1.10
C ARG A 114 -7.48 -12.91 -0.02
N ALA A 115 -6.55 -12.91 0.93
CA ALA A 115 -6.63 -13.73 2.13
C ALA A 115 -7.51 -12.99 3.15
N LEU A 116 -8.83 -13.01 2.91
CA LEU A 116 -9.82 -12.57 3.89
C LEU A 116 -10.99 -13.53 3.94
N SER A 117 -10.83 -14.64 4.65
CA SER A 117 -11.94 -15.16 5.46
C SER A 117 -12.07 -14.24 6.67
N TYR A 118 -12.88 -13.19 6.53
CA TYR A 118 -13.28 -12.29 7.61
C TYR A 118 -14.47 -12.95 8.35
N ASP A 119 -14.28 -13.34 9.61
CA ASP A 119 -15.36 -13.81 10.49
C ASP A 119 -15.97 -12.61 11.23
N GLU A 120 -17.24 -12.32 10.98
CA GLU A 120 -18.01 -11.22 11.59
C GLU A 120 -18.15 -11.34 13.12
N ARG A 121 -17.68 -12.44 13.74
CA ARG A 121 -17.82 -12.68 15.19
C ARG A 121 -16.83 -11.96 16.12
N THR A 122 -15.90 -11.17 15.59
CA THR A 122 -14.83 -10.55 16.43
C THR A 122 -15.11 -9.10 16.86
N ILE A 123 -16.26 -8.52 16.51
CA ILE A 123 -16.73 -7.27 17.13
C ILE A 123 -17.71 -7.64 18.23
N GLY A 124 -17.17 -7.86 19.43
CA GLY A 124 -17.94 -7.84 20.65
C GLY A 124 -18.74 -6.53 20.72
N ARG A 125 -20.06 -6.68 20.77
CA ARG A 125 -20.94 -5.70 21.38
C ARG A 125 -20.48 -5.49 22.83
N THR A 126 -20.10 -4.27 23.17
CA THR A 126 -20.48 -3.51 24.38
C THR A 126 -19.88 -2.12 24.26
#